data_AF-A0A962YZG4-F1
#
_entry.id   AF-A0A962YZG4-F1
#
_cell.length_a   1.000
_cell.length_b   1.000
_cell.length_c   1.000
_cell.angle_alpha   90.00
_cell.angle_beta   90.00
_cell.angle_gamma   90.00
#
_symmetry.space_group_name_H-M   'P 1'
#
loop_
_entity.id
_entity.type
_entity.pdbx_description
1 polymer ?
#
loop_
_entity_poly.entity_id
_entity_poly.type
_entity_poly.pdbx_seq_one_letter_code
_entity_poly.pdbx_strand_id
1 'polypeptide(L)' 'MQFDPDCRQCPRLSRFLDDIGIKYPEYHARPVAPFGDPKARLLILGLAPGLHGANASGRPFTG' A
#
# COMPACT_ATOMS: atom_id res chain seq x y z
N MET A 1 -5.95 -11.47 12.40
CA MET A 1 -6.44 -10.78 11.17
C MET A 1 -5.40 -10.99 10.09
N GLN A 2 -5.80 -11.58 8.97
CA GLN A 2 -4.91 -11.82 7.83
C GLN A 2 -4.92 -10.58 6.93
N PHE A 3 -3.78 -10.22 6.37
CA PHE A 3 -3.73 -9.16 5.35
C PHE A 3 -4.54 -9.58 4.11
N ASP A 4 -5.36 -8.67 3.59
CA ASP A 4 -6.16 -8.86 2.38
C ASP A 4 -5.68 -7.87 1.30
N PRO A 5 -5.03 -8.35 0.22
CA PRO A 5 -4.54 -7.49 -0.85
C PRO A 5 -5.66 -6.83 -1.67
N ASP A 6 -6.90 -7.33 -1.57
CA ASP A 6 -8.06 -6.84 -2.31
C ASP A 6 -9.06 -6.12 -1.38
N CYS A 7 -8.61 -5.67 -0.21
CA CYS A 7 -9.47 -4.97 0.75
C CYS A 7 -10.04 -3.66 0.16
N ARG A 8 -11.36 -3.52 0.21
CA ARG A 8 -12.10 -2.34 -0.27
C ARG A 8 -12.96 -1.66 0.79
N GLN A 9 -12.70 -1.92 2.08
CA GLN A 9 -13.52 -1.44 3.20
C GLN A 9 -13.61 0.09 3.33
N CYS A 10 -12.68 0.83 2.72
CA CYS A 10 -12.65 2.30 2.75
C CYS A 10 -13.05 2.85 1.37
N PRO A 11 -14.33 3.21 1.12
CA PRO A 11 -14.81 3.55 -0.22
C PRO A 11 -14.08 4.73 -0.88
N ARG A 12 -13.65 5.72 -0.09
CA ARG A 12 -12.86 6.84 -0.58
C ARG A 12 -11.50 6.39 -1.10
N LEU A 13 -10.84 5.46 -0.40
CA LEU A 13 -9.50 4.99 -0.75
C LEU A 13 -9.54 3.99 -1.90
N SER A 14 -10.48 3.04 -1.89
CA SER A 14 -10.57 2.03 -2.94
C SER A 14 -10.88 2.66 -4.30
N ARG A 15 -11.79 3.64 -4.35
CA ARG A 15 -12.04 4.43 -5.57
C ARG A 15 -10.81 5.20 -6.03
N PHE A 16 -10.12 5.86 -5.10
CA PHE A 16 -8.88 6.57 -5.42
C PHE A 16 -7.82 5.63 -6.00
N LEU A 17 -7.67 4.43 -5.44
CA LEU A 17 -6.73 3.43 -5.94
C LEU A 17 -7.11 2.93 -7.33
N ASP A 18 -8.41 2.73 -7.62
CA ASP A 18 -8.87 2.39 -8.98
C ASP A 18 -8.47 3.48 -9.99
N ASP A 19 -8.73 4.75 -9.66
CA ASP A 19 -8.37 5.89 -10.51
C ASP A 19 -6.87 5.97 -10.74
N ILE A 20 -6.07 5.70 -9.69
CA ILE A 20 -4.61 5.67 -9.80
C ILE A 20 -4.13 4.51 -10.66
N GLY A 21 -4.73 3.33 -10.56
CA GLY A 21 -4.39 2.19 -11.41
C GLY A 21 -4.70 2.43 -12.89
N ILE A 22 -5.71 3.25 -13.20
CA ILE A 22 -5.99 3.70 -14.58
C ILE A 22 -4.94 4.74 -15.02
N LYS A 23 -4.61 5.69 -14.15
CA LYS A 23 -3.70 6.80 -14.47
C LYS A 23 -2.23 6.38 -14.58
N TYR A 24 -1.81 5.40 -13.77
CA TYR A 24 -0.46 4.85 -13.71
C TYR A 24 -0.53 3.32 -13.71
N PRO A 25 -0.71 2.68 -14.88
CA PRO A 25 -0.92 1.23 -14.99
C PRO A 25 0.20 0.37 -14.41
N GLU A 26 1.42 0.91 -14.38
CA GLU A 26 2.61 0.30 -13.81
C GLU A 26 2.73 0.44 -12.28
N TYR A 27 1.86 1.20 -11.61
CA TYR A 27 1.87 1.33 -10.16
C TYR A 27 1.24 0.11 -9.48
N HIS A 28 1.69 -0.16 -8.25
CA HIS A 28 1.04 -1.15 -7.38
C HIS A 28 -0.43 -0.83 -7.14
N ALA A 29 -0.76 0.43 -6.85
CA ALA A 29 -2.13 0.98 -6.74
C ALA A 29 -3.12 0.12 -5.94
N ARG A 30 -2.64 -0.52 -4.86
CA ARG A 30 -3.39 -1.48 -4.03
C ARG A 30 -2.98 -1.36 -2.56
N PRO A 31 -3.71 -1.99 -1.61
CA PRO A 31 -3.22 -2.19 -0.25
C PRO A 31 -1.76 -2.66 -0.23
N VAL A 32 -0.93 -1.98 0.57
CA VAL A 32 0.51 -2.26 0.66
C VAL A 32 0.75 -3.20 1.84
N ALA A 33 1.34 -4.36 1.57
CA ALA A 33 1.67 -5.33 2.61
C ALA A 33 2.78 -4.79 3.54
N PRO A 34 2.78 -5.16 4.84
CA PRO A 34 3.93 -4.91 5.69
C PRO A 34 5.17 -5.64 5.14
N PHE A 35 6.34 -5.07 5.39
CA PHE A 35 7.63 -5.62 4.96
C PHE A 35 8.61 -5.60 6.13
N GLY A 36 9.45 -6.63 6.23
CA GLY A 36 10.51 -6.72 7.23
C GLY A 36 10.72 -8.15 7.73
N ASP A 37 11.57 -8.28 8.73
CA ASP A 37 11.82 -9.56 9.42
C ASP A 37 10.62 -9.90 10.33
N PRO A 38 9.97 -11.07 10.18
CA PRO A 38 8.92 -11.53 11.10
C PRO A 38 9.37 -11.66 12.56
N LYS A 39 10.69 -11.72 12.81
CA LYS A 39 11.31 -11.76 14.13
C LYS A 39 11.91 -10.42 14.57
N ALA A 40 11.60 -9.32 13.87
CA ALA A 40 12.08 -7.99 14.22
C ALA A 40 11.68 -7.61 15.65
N ARG A 41 12.60 -6.94 16.36
CA ARG A 41 12.37 -6.40 17.71
C ARG A 41 11.99 -4.92 17.73
N LEU A 42 11.99 -4.28 16.56
CA LEU A 42 11.63 -2.87 16.36
C LEU A 42 10.65 -2.78 15.20
N LEU A 43 9.57 -2.01 15.39
CA LEU A 43 8.56 -1.76 14.38
C LEU A 43 8.53 -0.27 14.03
N ILE A 44 8.66 0.05 12.75
CA ILE A 44 8.45 1.40 12.23
C ILE A 44 7.02 1.50 11.72
N LEU A 45 6.21 2.34 12.37
CA LEU A 45 4.82 2.61 12.00
C LEU A 45 4.73 3.92 11.22
N GLY A 46 4.24 3.86 9.99
CA GLY A 46 3.96 5.02 9.16
C GLY A 46 2.51 5.47 9.25
N LEU A 47 2.21 6.62 8.62
CA LEU A 47 0.85 7.15 8.53
C LEU A 47 0.03 6.46 7.42
N ALA A 48 0.52 6.53 6.17
CA ALA A 48 -0.13 5.99 4.99
C ALA A 48 0.87 5.89 3.81
N PRO A 49 0.58 5.07 2.78
CA PRO A 49 1.34 5.08 1.53
C PRO A 49 1.32 6.44 0.83
N GLY A 50 2.49 6.95 0.46
CA GLY A 50 2.61 8.10 -0.44
C GLY A 50 2.26 7.71 -1.88
N LEU A 51 1.66 8.64 -2.64
CA LEU A 51 1.16 8.39 -4.00
C LEU A 51 2.24 7.84 -4.95
N HIS A 52 3.42 8.45 -4.97
CA HIS A 52 4.56 8.02 -5.81
C HIS A 52 5.56 7.16 -5.05
N GLY A 53 5.28 6.87 -3.77
CA GLY A 53 6.12 6.03 -2.92
C GLY A 53 5.63 4.60 -2.93
N ALA A 54 5.20 4.12 -1.76
CA ALA A 54 4.68 2.76 -1.59
C ALA A 54 3.47 2.43 -2.48
N ASN A 55 2.69 3.42 -2.90
CA ASN A 55 1.57 3.19 -3.82
C ASN A 55 2.04 2.94 -5.27
N ALA A 56 3.26 3.38 -5.63
CA ALA A 56 3.92 3.02 -6.87
C ALA A 56 4.68 1.69 -6.72
N SER A 57 5.53 1.59 -5.70
CA SER A 57 6.49 0.49 -5.53
C SER A 57 5.92 -0.78 -4.89
N GLY A 58 4.78 -0.70 -4.22
CA GLY A 58 4.19 -1.81 -3.47
C GLY A 58 4.93 -2.18 -2.18
N ARG A 59 5.95 -1.41 -1.77
CA ARG A 59 6.71 -1.65 -0.53
C ARG A 59 6.68 -0.42 0.39
N PRO A 60 6.40 -0.57 1.70
CA PRO A 60 6.44 0.54 2.65
C PRO A 60 7.75 1.34 2.54
N PHE A 61 7.64 2.67 2.62
CA PHE A 61 8.78 3.60 2.62
C PHE A 61 9.76 3.44 1.44
N THR A 62 9.29 2.96 0.29
CA THR A 62 10.10 2.81 -0.93
C THR A 62 9.47 3.56 -2.09
N GLY A 63 10.29 4.31 -2.83
CA GLY A 63 9.92 5.05 -4.04
C GLY A 63 10.91 6.18 -4.30
#